data_AF-A0A6N4XQN3-F1
#
_entry.id   AF-A0A6N4XQN3-F1
#
_cell.length_a   1.000
_cell.length_b   1.000
_cell.length_c   1.000
_cell.angle_alpha   90.00
_cell.angle_beta   90.00
_cell.angle_gamma   90.00
#
_symmetry.space_group_name_H-M   'P 1'
#
loop_
_entity.id
_entity.type
_entity.pdbx_description
1 polymer ?
#
loop_
_entity_poly.entity_id
_entity_poly.type
_entity_poly.pdbx_seq_one_letter_code
_entity_poly.pdbx_strand_id
1 'polypeptide(L)'
;MVYKVRVILDAKENIFRDIEVKGKQTLWNLHLGIKSAFSLQGDELSTFNLLEEDGTIVKSVPLEDMSDDGDGEIMSDVYIDEAFQSKGDKAQFQYGLLDLWEFFCELVEVIEETKGVNYPITVYRFGNVPLKAPSKNGSTGGAKKKSAMPLMDDDFSFDDDFGGNANFSDEDDNFDEDDEDDDYNDDVFEDDDDNEER
;
A
#
# COMPACT_ATOMS: atom_id res chain seq x y z
N MET A 1 -19.91 17.23 9.53
CA MET A 1 -20.24 16.99 8.11
C MET A 1 -19.76 15.60 7.73
N VAL A 2 -20.51 14.95 6.86
CA VAL A 2 -20.19 13.62 6.33
C VAL A 2 -19.99 13.76 4.82
N TYR A 3 -18.92 13.16 4.33
CA TYR A 3 -18.46 13.19 2.97
C TYR A 3 -18.86 11.88 2.31
N LYS A 4 -19.66 11.97 1.25
CA LYS A 4 -20.02 10.82 0.43
C LYS A 4 -19.05 10.70 -0.73
N VAL A 5 -18.14 9.75 -0.62
CA VAL A 5 -17.13 9.45 -1.62
C VAL A 5 -17.61 8.26 -2.45
N ARG A 6 -17.70 8.43 -3.76
CA ARG A 6 -17.91 7.32 -4.69
C ARG A 6 -16.55 6.74 -5.05
N VAL A 7 -16.40 5.44 -4.82
CA VAL A 7 -15.19 4.68 -5.10
C VAL A 7 -15.49 3.70 -6.22
N ILE A 8 -14.80 3.85 -7.34
CA ILE A 8 -15.00 3.11 -8.58
C ILE A 8 -13.77 2.23 -8.79
N LEU A 9 -13.98 0.92 -8.95
CA LEU A 9 -12.90 0.00 -9.29
C LEU A 9 -12.52 0.17 -10.76
N ASP A 10 -11.22 0.27 -11.05
CA ASP A 10 -10.70 0.26 -12.43
C ASP A 10 -10.83 -1.16 -13.03
N ALA A 11 -11.99 -1.42 -13.64
CA ALA A 11 -12.32 -2.68 -14.27
C ALA A 11 -13.11 -2.45 -15.57
N LYS A 12 -13.18 -3.48 -16.41
CA LYS A 12 -14.01 -3.46 -17.64
C LYS A 12 -15.50 -3.31 -17.32
N GLU A 13 -15.93 -3.82 -16.18
CA GLU A 13 -17.30 -3.72 -15.69
C GLU A 13 -17.42 -2.54 -14.73
N ASN A 14 -18.58 -1.87 -14.74
CA ASN A 14 -18.87 -0.81 -13.80
C ASN A 14 -19.09 -1.38 -12.41
N ILE A 15 -18.11 -1.20 -11.52
CA ILE A 15 -18.17 -1.65 -10.13
C ILE A 15 -17.83 -0.45 -9.23
N PHE A 16 -18.78 -0.02 -8.39
CA PHE A 16 -18.54 1.11 -7.50
C PHE A 16 -19.31 1.01 -6.18
N ARG A 17 -18.82 1.76 -5.19
CA ARG A 17 -19.37 1.84 -3.84
C ARG A 17 -19.49 3.31 -3.45
N ASP A 18 -20.58 3.68 -2.81
CA ASP A 18 -20.65 5.00 -2.16
C ASP A 18 -20.39 4.79 -0.67
N ILE A 19 -19.34 5.45 -0.17
CA ILE A 19 -18.87 5.36 1.20
C ILE A 19 -19.05 6.73 1.84
N GLU A 20 -19.74 6.74 2.97
CA GLU A 20 -19.86 7.92 3.80
C GLU A 20 -18.79 7.87 4.90
N VAL A 21 -18.07 8.97 5.09
CA VAL A 21 -16.99 9.13 6.07
C VAL A 21 -17.06 10.54 6.68
N LYS A 22 -16.70 10.73 7.94
CA LYS A 22 -16.73 12.07 8.55
C LYS A 22 -15.57 12.92 8.03
N GLY A 23 -15.77 14.23 7.90
CA GLY A 23 -14.69 15.15 7.49
C GLY A 23 -13.46 15.09 8.41
N LYS A 24 -13.70 14.94 9.72
CA LYS A 24 -12.65 14.81 10.75
C LYS A 24 -12.05 13.41 10.89
N GLN A 25 -12.48 12.46 10.08
CA GLN A 25 -11.77 11.19 9.94
C GLN A 25 -10.64 11.37 8.92
N THR A 26 -9.72 10.43 8.88
CA THR A 26 -8.53 10.53 8.03
C THR A 26 -8.64 9.64 6.79
N LEU A 27 -7.71 9.77 5.85
CA LEU A 27 -7.61 8.87 4.70
C LEU A 27 -7.45 7.41 5.15
N TRP A 28 -6.88 7.15 6.32
CA TRP A 28 -6.82 5.80 6.91
C TRP A 28 -8.21 5.22 7.17
N ASN A 29 -9.15 6.02 7.68
CA ASN A 29 -10.53 5.56 7.84
C ASN A 29 -11.19 5.27 6.49
N LEU A 30 -10.92 6.09 5.46
CA LEU A 30 -11.42 5.82 4.11
C LEU A 30 -10.80 4.53 3.53
N HIS A 31 -9.50 4.29 3.72
CA HIS A 31 -8.83 3.03 3.36
C HIS A 31 -9.57 1.82 3.96
N LEU A 32 -9.84 1.83 5.27
CA LEU A 32 -10.58 0.75 5.94
C LEU A 32 -12.01 0.61 5.39
N GLY A 33 -12.66 1.74 5.09
CA GLY A 33 -13.96 1.78 4.44
C GLY A 33 -13.95 1.11 3.07
N ILE A 34 -12.96 1.41 2.22
CA ILE A 34 -12.79 0.82 0.88
C ILE A 34 -12.50 -0.67 1.00
N LYS A 35 -11.55 -1.05 1.85
CA LYS A 35 -11.19 -2.45 2.11
C LYS A 35 -12.42 -3.28 2.47
N SER A 36 -13.25 -2.77 3.39
CA SER A 36 -14.52 -3.41 3.78
C SER A 36 -15.57 -3.41 2.66
N ALA A 37 -15.76 -2.29 1.96
CA ALA A 37 -16.77 -2.12 0.91
C ALA A 37 -16.57 -3.04 -0.30
N PHE A 38 -15.31 -3.34 -0.62
CA PHE A 38 -14.90 -4.23 -1.70
C PHE A 38 -14.47 -5.62 -1.22
N SER A 39 -14.46 -5.87 0.09
CA SER A 39 -14.02 -7.14 0.69
C SER A 39 -12.61 -7.54 0.26
N LEU A 40 -11.70 -6.55 0.21
CA LEU A 40 -10.30 -6.76 -0.11
C LEU A 40 -9.63 -7.58 1.00
N GLN A 41 -8.76 -8.50 0.60
CA GLN A 41 -8.08 -9.43 1.49
C GLN A 41 -6.66 -8.94 1.80
N GLY A 42 -6.15 -9.36 2.96
CA GLY A 42 -4.78 -9.03 3.41
C GLY A 42 -4.67 -7.68 4.11
N ASP A 43 -3.47 -7.35 4.55
CA ASP A 43 -3.07 -6.03 5.04
C ASP A 43 -1.95 -5.52 4.14
N GLU A 44 -2.38 -5.11 2.94
CA GLU A 44 -1.48 -4.66 1.90
C GLU A 44 -1.13 -3.18 2.03
N LEU A 45 0.08 -2.84 1.58
CA LEU A 45 0.48 -1.45 1.37
C LEU A 45 -0.46 -0.77 0.38
N SER A 46 -0.74 0.51 0.63
CA SER A 46 -1.66 1.29 -0.19
C SER A 46 -1.26 2.76 -0.24
N THR A 47 -1.80 3.48 -1.21
CA THR A 47 -1.48 4.90 -1.41
C THR A 47 -2.68 5.62 -2.02
N PHE A 48 -2.97 6.83 -1.52
CA PHE A 48 -3.88 7.78 -2.17
C PHE A 48 -3.06 8.79 -2.97
N ASN A 49 -3.42 9.01 -4.23
CA ASN A 49 -2.92 10.11 -5.04
C ASN A 49 -4.05 11.12 -5.20
N LEU A 50 -3.93 12.29 -4.57
CA LEU A 50 -4.89 13.39 -4.72
C LEU A 50 -4.67 14.08 -6.06
N LEU A 51 -5.75 14.36 -6.77
CA LEU A 51 -5.71 14.82 -8.16
C LEU A 51 -6.27 16.25 -8.29
N GLU A 52 -5.66 17.04 -9.17
CA GLU A 52 -6.28 18.26 -9.70
C GLU A 52 -7.44 17.95 -10.65
N GLU A 53 -8.19 18.98 -11.04
CA GLU A 53 -9.26 18.87 -12.05
C GLU A 53 -8.77 18.28 -13.39
N ASP A 54 -7.52 18.54 -13.76
CA ASP A 54 -6.89 18.05 -15.00
C ASP A 54 -6.34 16.61 -14.90
N GLY A 55 -6.40 16.00 -13.71
CA GLY A 55 -5.92 14.65 -13.43
C GLY A 55 -4.44 14.57 -13.01
N THR A 56 -3.76 15.71 -12.85
CA THR A 56 -2.38 15.75 -12.33
C THR A 56 -2.36 15.35 -10.86
N ILE A 57 -1.39 14.51 -10.46
CA ILE A 57 -1.19 14.15 -9.06
C ILE A 57 -0.54 15.33 -8.33
N VAL A 58 -1.24 15.88 -7.34
CA VAL A 58 -0.74 16.96 -6.48
C VAL A 58 0.07 16.40 -5.32
N LYS A 59 -0.42 15.30 -4.75
CA LYS A 59 0.08 14.75 -3.50
C LYS A 59 -0.18 13.24 -3.45
N SER A 60 0.83 12.49 -3.04
CA SER A 60 0.71 11.06 -2.74
C SER A 60 0.80 10.88 -1.23
N VAL A 61 -0.16 10.14 -0.67
CA VAL A 61 -0.27 9.88 0.77
C VAL A 61 -0.24 8.36 0.97
N PRO A 62 0.92 7.78 1.32
CA PRO A 62 1.08 6.35 1.54
C PRO A 62 0.46 5.90 2.87
N LEU A 63 0.23 4.60 2.99
CA LEU A 63 -0.28 3.99 4.21
C LEU A 63 0.72 4.06 5.36
N GLU A 64 1.98 3.78 5.03
CA GLU A 64 3.12 3.79 5.94
C GLU A 64 4.15 4.78 5.43
N ASP A 65 4.98 5.30 6.34
CA ASP A 65 6.04 6.22 5.97
C ASP A 65 7.13 5.47 5.18
N MET A 66 7.42 6.00 3.98
CA MET A 66 8.41 5.48 3.05
C MET A 66 9.59 6.43 2.85
N SER A 67 9.67 7.50 3.65
CA SER A 67 10.77 8.47 3.61
C SER A 67 12.00 7.94 4.33
N ASP A 68 13.19 8.40 3.90
CA ASP A 68 14.45 8.05 4.55
C ASP A 68 14.58 8.72 5.94
N ASP A 69 13.92 9.87 6.11
CA ASP A 69 14.03 10.72 7.30
C ASP A 69 13.00 10.36 8.40
N GLY A 70 11.99 9.54 8.06
CA GLY A 70 10.98 9.04 9.01
C GLY A 70 9.95 10.09 9.45
N ASP A 71 9.77 11.15 8.67
CA ASP A 71 8.82 12.24 8.90
C ASP A 71 7.80 12.41 7.76
N GLY A 72 7.65 11.37 6.93
CA GLY A 72 6.72 11.36 5.81
C GLY A 72 5.27 11.32 6.28
N GLU A 73 4.45 12.15 5.66
CA GLU A 73 3.01 12.20 5.96
C GLU A 73 2.30 10.94 5.45
N ILE A 74 1.48 10.33 6.31
CA ILE A 74 0.75 9.10 5.99
C ILE A 74 -0.77 9.31 6.02
N MET A 75 -1.52 8.26 5.63
CA MET A 75 -2.99 8.29 5.61
C MET A 75 -3.63 8.64 6.96
N SER A 76 -2.92 8.46 8.08
CA SER A 76 -3.38 8.81 9.42
C SER A 76 -3.25 10.30 9.75
N ASP A 77 -2.47 11.06 8.99
CA ASP A 77 -2.22 12.48 9.24
C ASP A 77 -3.13 13.41 8.43
N VAL A 78 -3.68 12.91 7.32
CA VAL A 78 -4.51 13.70 6.39
C VAL A 78 -5.99 13.49 6.65
N TYR A 79 -6.69 14.56 6.98
CA TYR A 79 -8.14 14.53 7.19
C TYR A 79 -8.91 14.48 5.87
N ILE A 80 -10.13 13.94 5.90
CA ILE A 80 -11.00 13.87 4.73
C ILE A 80 -11.39 15.27 4.24
N ASP A 81 -11.63 16.21 5.14
CA ASP A 81 -11.96 17.58 4.79
C ASP A 81 -10.77 18.38 4.22
N GLU A 82 -9.54 17.92 4.43
CA GLU A 82 -8.33 18.43 3.78
C GLU A 82 -8.11 17.80 2.40
N ALA A 83 -8.33 16.49 2.29
CA ALA A 83 -8.13 15.72 1.05
C ALA A 83 -9.24 15.97 0.01
N PHE A 84 -10.47 16.22 0.45
CA PHE A 84 -11.61 16.53 -0.40
C PHE A 84 -12.27 17.82 0.09
N GLN A 85 -11.83 18.95 -0.44
CA GLN A 85 -12.28 20.28 -0.02
C GLN A 85 -13.59 20.68 -0.70
N SER A 86 -13.75 20.31 -1.97
CA SER A 86 -14.86 20.70 -2.82
C SER A 86 -15.53 19.50 -3.48
N LYS A 87 -16.85 19.62 -3.70
CA LYS A 87 -17.59 18.61 -4.46
C LYS A 87 -16.98 18.46 -5.85
N GLY A 88 -16.69 17.21 -6.25
CA GLY A 88 -16.03 16.89 -7.50
C GLY A 88 -14.53 16.63 -7.37
N ASP A 89 -13.93 16.88 -6.20
CA ASP A 89 -12.53 16.52 -5.93
C ASP A 89 -12.30 15.02 -6.13
N LYS A 90 -11.13 14.68 -6.68
CA LYS A 90 -10.80 13.31 -7.10
C LYS A 90 -9.52 12.83 -6.45
N ALA A 91 -9.47 11.52 -6.22
CA ALA A 91 -8.25 10.83 -5.84
C ALA A 91 -8.17 9.48 -6.55
N GLN A 92 -6.97 9.02 -6.85
CA GLN A 92 -6.71 7.63 -7.19
C GLN A 92 -6.31 6.89 -5.91
N PHE A 93 -6.81 5.69 -5.69
CA PHE A 93 -6.43 4.83 -4.57
C PHE A 93 -5.88 3.52 -5.09
N GLN A 94 -4.70 3.14 -4.63
CA GLN A 94 -4.03 1.89 -4.99
C GLN A 94 -3.90 1.00 -3.76
N TYR A 95 -4.27 -0.27 -3.87
CA TYR A 95 -4.20 -1.25 -2.79
C TYR A 95 -3.47 -2.52 -3.26
N GLY A 96 -2.40 -2.88 -2.54
CA GLY A 96 -1.54 -3.99 -2.92
C GLY A 96 -0.45 -3.59 -3.91
N LEU A 97 0.79 -3.99 -3.59
CA LEU A 97 1.94 -3.85 -4.48
C LEU A 97 1.94 -4.92 -5.59
N LEU A 98 1.38 -6.11 -5.30
CA LEU A 98 1.37 -7.25 -6.22
C LEU A 98 0.07 -7.36 -7.01
N ASP A 99 -1.07 -7.27 -6.31
CA ASP A 99 -2.37 -7.38 -6.94
C ASP A 99 -2.76 -6.10 -7.69
N LEU A 100 -2.21 -4.93 -7.31
CA LEU A 100 -2.42 -3.64 -7.99
C LEU A 100 -3.90 -3.31 -8.18
N TRP A 101 -4.69 -3.41 -7.10
CA TRP A 101 -6.05 -2.92 -7.14
C TRP A 101 -6.03 -1.41 -7.29
N GLU A 102 -6.71 -0.89 -8.31
CA GLU A 102 -6.81 0.54 -8.55
C GLU A 102 -8.26 1.01 -8.49
N PHE A 103 -8.45 2.14 -7.81
CA PHE A 103 -9.74 2.76 -7.64
C PHE A 103 -9.68 4.25 -7.94
N PHE A 104 -10.77 4.78 -8.44
CA PHE A 104 -11.02 6.21 -8.57
C PHE A 104 -12.02 6.63 -7.50
N CYS A 105 -11.66 7.61 -6.70
CA CYS A 105 -12.47 8.21 -5.65
C CYS A 105 -12.93 9.59 -6.10
N GLU A 106 -14.21 9.91 -5.91
CA GLU A 106 -14.79 11.23 -6.20
C GLU A 106 -15.70 11.67 -5.05
N LEU A 107 -15.55 12.91 -4.58
CA LEU A 107 -16.48 13.50 -3.62
C LEU A 107 -17.80 13.88 -4.31
N VAL A 108 -18.86 13.12 -4.06
CA VAL A 108 -20.17 13.31 -4.69
C VAL A 108 -21.00 14.38 -3.98
N GLU A 109 -20.98 14.37 -2.65
CA GLU A 109 -21.72 15.31 -1.83
C GLU A 109 -21.20 15.37 -0.39
N VAL A 110 -21.51 16.49 0.28
CA VAL A 110 -21.28 16.68 1.71
C VAL A 110 -22.63 16.90 2.37
N ILE A 111 -22.94 16.09 3.37
CA ILE A 111 -24.24 16.06 4.05
C ILE A 111 -24.08 16.24 5.57
N GLU A 112 -25.19 16.50 6.25
CA GLU A 112 -25.21 16.51 7.71
C GLU A 112 -25.03 15.11 8.29
N GLU A 113 -24.38 15.04 9.45
CA GLU A 113 -24.15 13.78 10.13
C GLU A 113 -25.46 13.19 10.65
N THR A 114 -25.70 11.92 10.37
CA THR A 114 -26.87 11.21 10.90
C THR A 114 -26.56 10.70 12.31
N LYS A 115 -27.38 11.10 13.30
CA LYS A 115 -27.21 10.68 14.69
C LYS A 115 -27.30 9.15 14.83
N GLY A 116 -26.35 8.57 15.56
CA GLY A 116 -26.33 7.13 15.86
C GLY A 116 -25.74 6.26 14.74
N VAL A 117 -25.23 6.86 13.65
CA VAL A 117 -24.50 6.13 12.60
C VAL A 117 -23.01 6.13 12.92
N ASN A 118 -22.39 4.95 12.80
CA ASN A 118 -20.95 4.80 12.87
C ASN A 118 -20.37 4.89 11.46
N TYR A 119 -19.37 5.73 11.29
CA TYR A 119 -18.68 5.97 10.02
C TYR A 119 -17.24 5.43 10.10
N PRO A 120 -16.63 4.97 8.99
CA PRO A 120 -17.20 4.94 7.64
C PRO A 120 -18.28 3.87 7.44
N ILE A 121 -19.21 4.12 6.52
CA ILE A 121 -20.26 3.16 6.14
C ILE A 121 -20.48 3.16 4.62
N THR A 122 -20.65 1.97 4.04
CA THR A 122 -21.04 1.83 2.64
C THR A 122 -22.55 1.92 2.48
N VAL A 123 -23.03 3.00 1.88
CA VAL A 123 -24.48 3.27 1.70
C VAL A 123 -25.02 2.76 0.37
N TYR A 124 -24.15 2.53 -0.63
CA TYR A 124 -24.55 2.03 -1.92
C TYR A 124 -23.52 1.05 -2.51
N ARG A 125 -24.01 0.04 -3.23
CA ARG A 125 -23.19 -0.96 -3.91
C ARG A 125 -23.73 -1.24 -5.30
N PHE A 126 -22.86 -1.18 -6.30
CA PHE A 126 -23.17 -1.55 -7.68
C PHE A 126 -22.07 -2.42 -8.28
N GLY A 127 -22.45 -3.46 -9.01
CA GLY A 127 -21.52 -4.41 -9.61
C GLY A 127 -20.92 -5.40 -8.60
N ASN A 128 -20.47 -6.54 -9.12
CA ASN A 128 -19.86 -7.61 -8.35
C ASN A 128 -18.34 -7.44 -8.36
N VAL A 129 -17.71 -7.47 -7.18
CA VAL A 129 -16.25 -7.39 -7.08
C VAL A 129 -15.64 -8.71 -7.56
N PRO A 130 -14.65 -8.69 -8.46
CA PRO A 130 -13.96 -9.91 -8.88
C PRO A 130 -13.17 -10.53 -7.72
N LEU A 131 -12.86 -11.82 -7.81
CA LEU A 131 -12.04 -12.52 -6.81
C LEU A 131 -10.56 -12.13 -6.84
N LYS A 132 -10.12 -11.49 -7.93
CA LYS A 132 -8.74 -11.04 -8.15
C LYS A 132 -8.76 -9.66 -8.79
N ALA A 133 -7.70 -8.90 -8.58
CA ALA A 133 -7.55 -7.60 -9.19
C ALA A 133 -7.67 -7.67 -10.73
N PRO A 134 -8.35 -6.70 -11.36
CA PRO A 134 -8.41 -6.62 -12.82
C PRO A 134 -7.02 -6.47 -13.44
N SER A 135 -6.70 -7.29 -14.45
CA SER A 135 -5.46 -7.14 -15.21
C SER A 135 -5.59 -6.01 -16.24
N LYS A 136 -4.67 -5.04 -16.20
CA LYS A 136 -4.55 -3.97 -17.22
C LYS A 136 -4.24 -4.47 -18.64
N ASN A 137 -3.80 -5.72 -18.80
CA ASN A 137 -3.32 -6.25 -20.10
C ASN A 137 -4.43 -6.75 -21.05
N GLY A 138 -5.68 -6.33 -20.85
CA GLY A 138 -6.84 -6.86 -21.58
C GLY A 138 -7.27 -6.09 -22.83
N SER A 139 -6.54 -5.05 -23.26
CA SER A 139 -6.85 -4.23 -24.45
C SER A 139 -5.64 -4.10 -25.37
N THR A 140 -5.24 -5.22 -25.98
CA THR A 140 -4.71 -5.21 -27.35
C THR A 140 -5.22 -6.48 -28.02
N GLY A 141 -5.72 -6.33 -29.25
CA GLY A 141 -6.36 -7.38 -30.03
C GLY A 141 -5.55 -8.67 -30.08
N GLY A 142 -6.26 -9.79 -30.25
CA GLY A 142 -5.69 -11.14 -30.31
C GLY A 142 -4.38 -11.22 -31.08
N ALA A 143 -3.26 -11.28 -30.35
CA ALA A 143 -1.99 -11.77 -30.84
C ALA A 143 -1.59 -12.91 -29.92
N LYS A 144 -1.48 -14.09 -30.54
CA LYS A 144 -1.15 -15.38 -29.94
C LYS A 144 -0.03 -15.24 -28.91
N LYS A 145 -0.18 -15.95 -27.78
CA LYS A 145 0.95 -16.42 -26.97
C LYS A 145 2.03 -16.98 -27.90
N LYS A 146 3.13 -16.27 -28.05
CA LYS A 146 4.41 -16.87 -28.42
C LYS A 146 5.27 -16.83 -27.18
N SER A 147 5.47 -18.01 -26.62
CA SER A 147 6.59 -18.39 -25.77
C SER A 147 7.85 -17.60 -26.15
N ALA A 148 8.43 -16.89 -25.19
CA ALA A 148 9.77 -16.35 -25.31
C ALA A 148 10.73 -17.52 -25.53
N MET A 149 11.11 -17.72 -26.79
CA MET A 149 12.30 -18.51 -27.13
C MET A 149 13.52 -17.66 -26.80
N PRO A 150 14.59 -18.21 -26.22
CA PRO A 150 15.84 -17.47 -26.04
C PRO A 150 16.39 -17.11 -27.43
N LEU A 151 16.70 -15.83 -27.66
CA LEU A 151 17.51 -15.44 -28.81
C LEU A 151 18.93 -15.97 -28.59
N MET A 152 19.27 -17.09 -29.24
CA MET A 152 20.64 -17.40 -29.63
C MET A 152 20.77 -17.03 -31.11
N ASP A 153 21.60 -16.03 -31.38
CA ASP A 153 22.48 -15.88 -32.56
C ASP A 153 23.16 -14.50 -32.37
N ASP A 154 24.37 -14.45 -31.82
CA ASP A 154 25.66 -14.68 -32.51
C ASP A 154 26.09 -13.45 -33.33
N ASP A 155 26.52 -12.39 -32.62
CA ASP A 155 27.45 -11.35 -33.14
C ASP A 155 28.02 -10.47 -32.00
N PHE A 156 28.71 -11.08 -31.04
CA PHE A 156 29.65 -10.33 -30.19
C PHE A 156 31.04 -10.94 -30.37
N SER A 157 31.75 -10.42 -31.37
CA SER A 157 33.18 -10.62 -31.54
C SER A 157 33.90 -10.02 -30.32
N PHE A 158 34.18 -10.86 -29.33
CA PHE A 158 34.98 -10.53 -28.16
C PHE A 158 36.44 -10.44 -28.62
N ASP A 159 36.92 -9.21 -28.80
CA ASP A 159 38.34 -8.93 -28.99
C ASP A 159 39.05 -9.24 -27.67
N ASP A 160 39.90 -10.27 -27.74
CA ASP A 160 40.66 -10.84 -26.64
C ASP A 160 41.86 -9.94 -26.32
N ASP A 161 41.67 -8.93 -25.48
CA ASP A 161 42.76 -8.17 -24.85
C ASP A 161 42.40 -7.72 -23.42
N PHE A 162 42.21 -8.68 -22.52
CA PHE A 162 42.34 -8.43 -21.08
C PHE A 162 43.35 -9.38 -20.46
N GLY A 163 44.60 -9.24 -20.89
CA GLY A 163 45.77 -9.74 -20.17
C GLY A 163 45.95 -8.94 -18.88
N GLY A 164 45.35 -9.43 -17.79
CA GLY A 164 45.39 -8.80 -16.47
C GLY A 164 45.42 -9.84 -15.35
N ASN A 165 46.55 -10.53 -15.24
CA ASN A 165 47.03 -11.38 -14.14
C ASN A 165 46.33 -11.15 -12.77
N ALA A 166 45.43 -12.05 -12.38
CA ALA A 166 45.02 -12.25 -10.99
C ALA A 166 45.08 -13.75 -10.66
N ASN A 167 46.22 -14.16 -10.11
CA ASN A 167 46.36 -15.41 -9.38
C ASN A 167 45.35 -15.42 -8.23
N PHE A 168 44.28 -16.19 -8.37
CA PHE A 168 43.55 -16.70 -7.21
C PHE A 168 44.30 -17.92 -6.69
N SER A 169 45.27 -17.67 -5.82
CA SER A 169 45.81 -18.68 -4.92
C SER A 169 44.80 -18.86 -3.79
N ASP A 170 44.20 -20.05 -3.72
CA ASP A 170 43.50 -20.56 -2.54
C ASP A 170 44.46 -20.51 -1.34
N GLU A 171 44.08 -19.75 -0.31
CA GLU A 171 44.66 -19.86 1.02
C GLU A 171 43.51 -19.83 2.02
N ASP A 172 43.13 -21.04 2.44
CA ASP A 172 42.62 -21.34 3.78
C ASP A 172 43.45 -20.55 4.80
N ASP A 173 42.81 -19.82 5.72
CA ASP A 173 43.36 -19.64 7.06
C ASP A 173 42.29 -19.18 8.07
N ASN A 174 42.05 -20.08 9.02
CA ASN A 174 41.64 -19.89 10.41
C ASN A 174 40.46 -18.97 10.76
N PHE A 175 39.31 -19.62 10.97
CA PHE A 175 38.28 -19.18 11.91
C PHE A 175 38.80 -19.44 13.34
N ASP A 176 39.40 -18.43 13.97
CA ASP A 176 39.63 -18.44 15.42
C ASP A 176 38.28 -18.17 16.12
N GLU A 177 37.77 -19.19 16.80
CA GLU A 177 36.76 -19.08 17.86
C GLU A 177 37.43 -18.40 19.06
N ASP A 178 37.17 -17.10 19.27
CA ASP A 178 37.33 -16.49 20.58
C ASP A 178 35.96 -16.48 21.27
N ASP A 179 35.82 -17.39 22.23
CA ASP A 179 34.78 -17.44 23.26
C ASP A 179 34.82 -16.14 24.09
N GLU A 180 33.88 -15.23 23.87
CA GLU A 180 33.57 -14.18 24.85
C GLU A 180 32.57 -14.73 25.88
N ASP A 181 33.12 -15.19 27.01
CA ASP A 181 32.40 -15.45 28.26
C ASP A 181 31.80 -14.13 28.81
N ASP A 182 30.54 -13.84 28.46
CA ASP A 182 29.77 -12.77 29.10
C ASP A 182 29.18 -13.26 30.43
N ASP A 183 29.88 -12.85 31.50
CA ASP A 183 29.53 -12.92 32.91
C ASP A 183 28.28 -12.07 33.23
N TYR A 184 27.09 -12.67 33.12
CA TYR A 184 25.86 -12.09 33.67
C TYR A 184 25.69 -12.47 35.15
N ASN A 185 26.47 -11.80 36.01
CA ASN A 185 26.09 -11.60 37.40
C ASN A 185 25.30 -10.28 37.49
N ASP A 186 23.97 -10.35 37.33
CA ASP A 186 23.09 -9.30 37.83
C ASP A 186 22.21 -9.87 38.94
N ASP A 187 22.51 -9.35 40.12
CA ASP A 187 21.91 -9.65 41.39
C ASP A 187 20.47 -9.12 41.46
N VAL A 188 19.58 -9.98 41.93
CA VAL A 188 18.55 -9.67 42.94
C VAL A 188 17.49 -8.64 42.53
N PHE A 189 16.32 -9.16 42.13
CA PHE A 189 15.06 -8.64 42.65
C PHE A 189 14.31 -9.77 43.35
N GLU A 190 14.27 -9.68 44.68
CA GLU A 190 13.41 -10.46 45.56
C GLU A 190 11.95 -10.16 45.22
N ASP A 191 11.20 -11.19 44.83
CA ASP A 191 9.75 -11.19 44.89
C ASP A 191 9.34 -11.17 46.37
N ASP A 192 9.05 -9.99 46.91
CA ASP A 192 8.31 -9.84 48.17
C ASP A 192 6.85 -10.22 47.91
N ASP A 193 6.59 -11.51 48.03
CA ASP A 193 5.27 -12.10 48.25
C ASP A 193 5.03 -12.11 49.77
N ASP A 194 4.42 -11.06 50.33
CA ASP A 194 3.87 -11.07 51.68
C ASP A 194 2.63 -10.16 51.80
N ASN A 195 1.47 -10.78 51.52
CA ASN A 195 0.30 -10.81 52.40
C ASN A 195 0.22 -9.77 53.55
N GLU A 196 -0.75 -8.84 53.48
CA GLU A 196 -1.45 -8.39 54.68
C GLU A 196 -2.93 -8.10 54.39
N GLU A 197 -3.79 -8.94 54.97
CA GLU A 197 -5.19 -8.67 55.24
C GLU A 197 -5.37 -7.34 55.98
N ARG A 198 -6.29 -6.48 55.49
CA ARG A 198 -7.33 -5.83 56.32
C ARG A 198 -8.40 -5.13 55.50
#